data_AF-A0A519MQ69-F1
#
_entry.id   AF-A0A519MQ69-F1
#
_cell.length_a   1.000
_cell.length_b   1.000
_cell.length_c   1.000
_cell.angle_alpha   90.00
_cell.angle_beta   90.00
_cell.angle_gamma   90.00
#
_symmetry.space_group_name_H-M   'P 1'
#
loop_
_entity.id
_entity.type
_entity.pdbx_description
1 polymer ?
#
loop_
_entity_poly.entity_id
_entity_poly.type
_entity_poly.pdbx_seq_one_letter_code
_entity_poly.pdbx_strand_id
1 'polypeptide(L)'
;MKYIYPVIIALLLISCQKEDKAIDMTKTDWAFYNLKGNVKSVSDNSFTVLNERLEKGPAGRDGIAARDIVLEFNDEGMLVSEKQLGSDGKVLEETKFMGREKVLEKTQNITGNMAVKTLYTWDQSGKDNTMITKNNFDNSLLYKFETKYKNHLPVEKITYDSQNIVTER
;
A
#
# COMPACT_ATOMS: atom_id res chain seq x y z
N MET A 1 -32.92 11.93 -47.94
CA MET A 1 -32.19 11.99 -46.66
C MET A 1 -32.81 11.01 -45.65
N LYS A 2 -32.61 9.69 -45.79
CA LYS A 2 -33.21 8.68 -44.89
C LYS A 2 -32.20 7.67 -44.30
N TYR A 3 -30.91 7.87 -44.54
CA TYR A 3 -29.84 6.94 -44.14
C TYR A 3 -28.76 7.55 -43.24
N ILE A 4 -28.99 8.75 -42.68
CA ILE A 4 -28.01 9.42 -41.81
C ILE A 4 -28.10 8.90 -40.36
N TYR A 5 -29.27 8.43 -39.93
CA TYR A 5 -29.49 7.92 -38.57
C TYR A 5 -28.76 6.62 -38.19
N PRO A 6 -28.64 5.57 -39.04
CA PRO A 6 -27.94 4.34 -38.65
C PRO A 6 -26.41 4.52 -38.55
N VAL A 7 -25.83 5.51 -39.24
CA VAL A 7 -24.38 5.76 -39.21
C VAL A 7 -23.94 6.41 -37.89
N ILE A 8 -24.77 7.29 -37.32
CA ILE A 8 -24.48 7.96 -36.04
C ILE A 8 -24.55 7.00 -34.86
N ILE A 9 -25.47 6.02 -34.90
CA ILE A 9 -25.60 4.99 -33.86
C ILE A 9 -24.41 4.00 -33.92
N ALA A 10 -23.91 3.67 -35.12
CA ALA A 10 -22.72 2.84 -35.28
C ALA A 10 -21.44 3.52 -34.76
N LEU A 11 -21.30 4.84 -34.91
CA LEU A 11 -20.16 5.61 -34.39
C LEU A 11 -20.13 5.71 -32.85
N LEU A 12 -21.30 5.72 -32.20
CA LEU A 12 -21.39 5.73 -30.73
C LEU A 12 -20.96 4.40 -30.09
N LEU A 13 -21.10 3.27 -30.79
CA LEU A 13 -20.66 1.96 -30.31
C LEU A 13 -19.14 1.75 -30.37
N ILE A 14 -18.44 2.46 -31.26
CA ILE A 14 -16.97 2.39 -31.39
C ILE A 14 -16.28 3.24 -30.30
N SER A 15 -16.96 4.28 -29.80
CA SER A 15 -16.45 5.17 -28.74
C SER A 15 -16.41 4.54 -27.33
N CYS A 16 -16.87 3.29 -27.18
CA CYS A 16 -16.91 2.58 -25.90
C CYS A 16 -16.04 1.31 -25.89
N GLN A 17 -15.07 1.20 -26.80
CA GLN A 17 -13.98 0.24 -26.62
C GLN A 17 -12.96 0.87 -25.67
N LYS A 18 -13.18 0.69 -24.36
CA LYS A 18 -12.09 0.75 -23.40
C LYS A 18 -11.10 -0.32 -23.87
N GLU A 19 -10.03 0.08 -24.53
CA GLU A 19 -8.94 -0.83 -24.84
C GLU A 19 -8.43 -1.36 -23.50
N ASP A 20 -8.81 -2.60 -23.17
CA ASP A 20 -8.18 -3.35 -22.10
C ASP A 20 -6.73 -3.56 -22.53
N LYS A 21 -5.86 -2.63 -22.16
CA LYS A 21 -4.42 -2.78 -22.34
C LYS A 21 -4.04 -4.10 -21.70
N ALA A 22 -3.50 -5.01 -22.49
CA ALA A 22 -3.01 -6.27 -21.98
C ALA A 22 -1.94 -6.00 -20.92
N ILE A 23 -2.24 -6.36 -19.67
CA ILE A 23 -1.33 -6.18 -18.54
C ILE A 23 -0.26 -7.26 -18.62
N ASP A 24 1.01 -6.87 -18.59
CA ASP A 24 2.12 -7.80 -18.46
C ASP A 24 2.20 -8.31 -17.02
N MET A 25 1.60 -9.48 -16.78
CA MET A 25 1.54 -10.12 -15.47
C MET A 25 2.92 -10.34 -14.82
N THR A 26 4.02 -10.37 -15.58
CA THR A 26 5.36 -10.57 -15.02
C THR A 26 5.92 -9.33 -14.31
N LYS A 27 5.30 -8.17 -14.54
CA LYS A 27 5.71 -6.89 -13.95
C LYS A 27 4.77 -6.40 -12.85
N THR A 28 3.72 -7.17 -12.55
CA THR A 28 2.75 -6.83 -11.52
C THR A 28 3.16 -7.42 -10.17
N ASP A 29 2.67 -6.83 -9.09
CA ASP A 29 2.83 -7.41 -7.76
C ASP A 29 1.97 -8.68 -7.58
N TRP A 30 0.92 -8.88 -8.39
CA TRP A 30 0.16 -10.12 -8.40
C TRP A 30 1.06 -11.35 -8.59
N ALA A 31 2.05 -11.28 -9.48
CA ALA A 31 2.98 -12.39 -9.70
C ALA A 31 3.81 -12.73 -8.45
N PHE A 32 4.24 -11.71 -7.69
CA PHE A 32 4.96 -11.93 -6.43
C PHE A 32 4.12 -12.71 -5.41
N TYR A 33 2.81 -12.42 -5.34
CA TYR A 33 1.86 -13.10 -4.47
C TYR A 33 1.24 -14.38 -5.08
N ASN A 34 1.73 -14.85 -6.23
CA ASN A 34 1.17 -15.98 -6.98
C ASN A 34 -0.32 -15.84 -7.32
N LEU A 35 -0.81 -14.62 -7.47
CA LEU A 35 -2.21 -14.32 -7.79
C LEU A 35 -2.45 -14.43 -9.29
N LYS A 36 -3.63 -14.93 -9.67
CA LYS A 36 -4.04 -15.12 -11.07
C LYS A 36 -5.20 -14.20 -11.40
N GLY A 37 -5.11 -13.55 -12.57
CA GLY A 37 -6.11 -12.59 -13.05
C GLY A 37 -6.04 -11.25 -12.34
N ASN A 38 -7.07 -10.41 -12.57
CA ASN A 38 -7.11 -9.05 -12.05
C ASN A 38 -7.66 -9.05 -10.62
N VAL A 39 -6.77 -9.01 -9.63
CA VAL A 39 -7.13 -9.07 -8.21
C VAL A 39 -7.13 -7.68 -7.62
N LYS A 40 -8.29 -7.26 -7.08
CA LYS A 40 -8.42 -5.97 -6.38
C LYS A 40 -7.93 -6.04 -4.93
N SER A 41 -8.20 -7.16 -4.25
CA SER A 41 -7.78 -7.34 -2.87
C SER A 41 -7.64 -8.81 -2.48
N VAL A 42 -6.81 -9.06 -1.47
CA VAL A 42 -6.65 -10.36 -0.80
C VAL A 42 -6.75 -10.12 0.69
N SER A 43 -7.45 -11.00 1.41
CA SER A 43 -7.48 -10.94 2.87
C SER A 43 -7.20 -12.32 3.46
N ASP A 44 -6.29 -12.33 4.44
CA ASP A 44 -6.02 -13.48 5.28
C ASP A 44 -6.59 -13.19 6.67
N ASN A 45 -7.48 -14.07 7.15
CA ASN A 45 -8.22 -13.89 8.39
C ASN A 45 -8.19 -15.16 9.23
N SER A 46 -7.81 -15.02 10.49
CA SER A 46 -7.66 -16.15 11.40
C SER A 46 -8.82 -16.23 12.39
N PHE A 47 -9.24 -17.45 12.69
CA PHE A 47 -10.34 -17.74 13.62
C PHE A 47 -9.96 -18.89 14.54
N THR A 48 -10.53 -18.91 15.74
CA THR A 48 -10.44 -20.10 16.59
C THR A 48 -11.24 -21.25 15.98
N VAL A 49 -10.79 -22.48 16.24
CA VAL A 49 -11.52 -23.69 15.88
C VAL A 49 -12.34 -24.13 17.09
N LEU A 50 -13.66 -24.26 16.92
CA LEU A 50 -14.56 -24.56 18.06
C LEU A 50 -14.62 -26.05 18.41
N ASN A 51 -14.36 -26.94 17.45
CA ASN A 51 -14.47 -28.39 17.63
C ASN A 51 -13.70 -29.17 16.55
N GLU A 52 -13.67 -30.50 16.69
CA GLU A 52 -12.98 -31.43 15.79
C GLU A 52 -13.52 -31.41 14.34
N ARG A 53 -14.67 -30.77 14.08
CA ARG A 53 -15.24 -30.59 12.74
C ARG A 53 -14.76 -29.31 12.06
N LEU A 54 -13.82 -28.59 12.66
CA LEU A 54 -13.26 -27.35 12.14
C LEU A 54 -14.29 -26.22 12.01
N GLU A 55 -15.30 -26.20 12.88
CA GLU A 55 -16.27 -25.11 12.89
C GLU A 55 -15.61 -23.79 13.29
N LYS A 56 -15.94 -22.75 12.53
CA LYS A 56 -15.37 -21.41 12.66
C LYS A 56 -15.85 -20.73 13.94
N GLY A 57 -14.91 -20.36 14.80
CA GLY A 57 -15.13 -19.57 16.00
C GLY A 57 -14.94 -18.06 15.82
N PRO A 58 -14.85 -17.30 16.93
CA PRO A 58 -14.47 -15.89 16.89
C PRO A 58 -13.07 -15.69 16.28
N ALA A 59 -12.76 -14.45 15.92
CA ALA A 59 -11.41 -14.08 15.48
C ALA A 59 -10.38 -14.49 16.55
N GLY A 60 -9.33 -15.17 16.12
CA GLY A 60 -8.34 -15.76 17.01
C GLY A 60 -7.11 -16.21 16.23
N ARG A 61 -5.94 -16.17 16.88
CA ARG A 61 -4.64 -16.36 16.22
C ARG A 61 -3.69 -17.17 17.08
N ASP A 62 -2.75 -17.85 16.43
CA ASP A 62 -1.69 -18.65 17.06
C ASP A 62 -0.55 -17.78 17.60
N GLY A 63 -0.90 -16.78 18.41
CA GLY A 63 0.05 -15.96 19.15
C GLY A 63 -0.16 -14.46 19.03
N ILE A 64 0.41 -13.73 20.00
CA ILE A 64 0.28 -12.27 20.12
C ILE A 64 0.93 -11.48 18.97
N ALA A 65 1.81 -12.11 18.19
CA ALA A 65 2.49 -11.49 17.05
C ALA A 65 1.78 -11.77 15.72
N ALA A 66 0.88 -12.75 15.65
CA ALA A 66 0.14 -13.05 14.44
C ALA A 66 -0.80 -11.90 14.07
N ARG A 67 -0.85 -11.58 12.78
CA ARG A 67 -1.67 -10.50 12.22
C ARG A 67 -2.45 -11.06 11.05
N ASP A 68 -3.72 -10.70 11.00
CA ASP A 68 -4.49 -10.84 9.76
C ASP A 68 -4.08 -9.71 8.83
N ILE A 69 -4.05 -9.98 7.53
CA ILE A 69 -3.52 -9.05 6.53
C ILE A 69 -4.57 -8.80 5.46
N VAL A 70 -4.71 -7.55 5.03
CA VAL A 70 -5.48 -7.18 3.84
C VAL A 70 -4.55 -6.48 2.88
N LEU A 71 -4.43 -7.01 1.66
CA LEU A 71 -3.68 -6.43 0.55
C LEU A 71 -4.68 -5.82 -0.44
N GLU A 72 -4.37 -4.64 -0.96
CA GLU A 72 -5.15 -3.96 -2.01
C GLU A 72 -4.22 -3.62 -3.19
N PHE A 73 -4.71 -3.83 -4.41
CA PHE A 73 -3.98 -3.61 -5.65
C PHE A 73 -4.73 -2.64 -6.56
N ASN A 74 -3.99 -1.91 -7.40
CA ASN A 74 -4.57 -1.08 -8.45
C ASN A 74 -4.92 -1.90 -9.72
N ASP A 75 -5.51 -1.24 -10.72
CA ASP A 75 -5.92 -1.87 -11.98
C ASP A 75 -4.72 -2.39 -12.81
N GLU A 76 -3.51 -1.91 -12.54
CA GLU A 76 -2.26 -2.38 -13.17
C GLU A 76 -1.63 -3.56 -12.41
N GLY A 77 -2.24 -3.99 -11.31
CA GLY A 77 -1.78 -5.09 -10.47
C GLY A 77 -0.63 -4.76 -9.54
N MET A 78 -0.41 -3.48 -9.25
CA MET A 78 0.57 -3.00 -8.27
C MET A 78 -0.08 -2.89 -6.89
N LEU A 79 0.65 -3.28 -5.84
CA LEU A 79 0.23 -3.13 -4.45
C LEU A 79 0.11 -1.64 -4.12
N VAL A 80 -1.01 -1.27 -3.49
CA VAL A 80 -1.29 0.11 -3.05
C VAL A 80 -1.54 0.24 -1.56
N SER A 81 -2.00 -0.82 -0.89
CA SER A 81 -2.19 -0.84 0.55
C SER A 81 -1.97 -2.24 1.14
N GLU A 82 -1.32 -2.29 2.31
CA GLU A 82 -1.30 -3.43 3.21
C GLU A 82 -1.83 -2.98 4.58
N LYS A 83 -2.84 -3.66 5.09
CA LYS A 83 -3.39 -3.44 6.44
C LYS A 83 -3.14 -4.66 7.30
N GLN A 84 -2.54 -4.46 8.47
CA GLN A 84 -2.40 -5.48 9.49
C GLN A 84 -3.46 -5.27 10.57
N LEU A 85 -4.27 -6.29 10.83
CA LEU A 85 -5.40 -6.22 11.74
C LEU A 85 -5.07 -6.82 13.11
N GLY A 86 -5.58 -6.18 14.16
CA GLY A 86 -5.61 -6.67 15.53
C GLY A 86 -6.68 -7.74 15.72
N SER A 87 -6.65 -8.45 16.86
CA SER A 87 -7.58 -9.55 17.14
C SER A 87 -9.04 -9.07 17.25
N ASP A 88 -9.24 -7.78 17.49
CA ASP A 88 -10.53 -7.09 17.47
C ASP A 88 -10.97 -6.68 16.06
N GLY A 89 -10.20 -7.04 15.03
CA GLY A 89 -10.45 -6.70 13.62
C GLY A 89 -10.09 -5.26 13.25
N LYS A 90 -9.58 -4.44 14.19
CA LYS A 90 -9.17 -3.06 13.88
C LYS A 90 -7.81 -3.02 13.22
N VAL A 91 -7.59 -2.03 12.37
CA VAL A 91 -6.29 -1.79 11.74
C VAL A 91 -5.30 -1.35 12.81
N LEU A 92 -4.23 -2.14 13.00
CA LEU A 92 -3.08 -1.78 13.83
C LEU A 92 -2.04 -1.01 13.03
N GLU A 93 -1.87 -1.38 11.77
CA GLU A 93 -0.92 -0.77 10.87
C GLU A 93 -1.48 -0.75 9.45
N GLU A 94 -1.29 0.37 8.77
CA GLU A 94 -1.55 0.49 7.33
C GLU A 94 -0.29 1.02 6.65
N THR A 95 0.15 0.34 5.61
CA THR A 95 1.24 0.79 4.74
C THR A 95 0.69 1.04 3.35
N LYS A 96 0.94 2.22 2.80
CA LYS A 96 0.59 2.59 1.42
C LYS A 96 1.80 2.53 0.52
N PHE A 97 1.58 2.12 -0.71
CA PHE A 97 2.62 1.76 -1.66
C PHE A 97 2.41 2.40 -3.03
N MET A 98 3.49 2.50 -3.79
CA MET A 98 3.49 2.68 -5.24
C MET A 98 4.14 1.42 -5.86
N GLY A 99 3.45 0.29 -5.71
CA GLY A 99 4.04 -1.03 -5.88
C GLY A 99 4.82 -1.49 -4.65
N ARG A 100 4.94 -2.81 -4.47
CA ARG A 100 5.42 -3.44 -3.23
C ARG A 100 6.77 -2.90 -2.72
N GLU A 101 7.63 -2.46 -3.61
CA GLU A 101 9.00 -2.03 -3.28
C GLU A 101 9.08 -0.57 -2.81
N LYS A 102 8.03 0.23 -3.05
CA LYS A 102 8.03 1.67 -2.79
C LYS A 102 6.97 2.06 -1.78
N VAL A 103 7.34 1.99 -0.51
CA VAL A 103 6.51 2.50 0.59
C VAL A 103 6.39 4.02 0.48
N LEU A 104 5.17 4.56 0.59
CA LEU A 104 4.88 6.00 0.58
C LEU A 104 4.54 6.51 1.98
N GLU A 105 3.70 5.76 2.70
CA GLU A 105 3.17 6.13 4.00
C GLU A 105 3.04 4.87 4.85
N LYS A 106 3.36 4.98 6.13
CA LYS A 106 3.13 3.95 7.13
C LYS A 106 2.44 4.57 8.33
N THR A 107 1.24 4.12 8.62
CA THR A 107 0.41 4.58 9.73
C THR A 107 0.33 3.48 10.78
N GLN A 108 0.65 3.82 12.02
CA GLN A 108 0.58 2.91 13.17
C GLN A 108 -0.47 3.41 14.14
N ASN A 109 -1.41 2.54 14.49
CA ASN A 109 -2.50 2.82 15.42
C ASN A 109 -2.20 2.16 16.78
N ILE A 110 -2.33 2.93 17.86
CA ILE A 110 -2.29 2.41 19.23
C ILE A 110 -3.70 2.51 19.77
N THR A 111 -4.24 1.40 20.29
CA THR A 111 -5.62 1.32 20.83
C THR A 111 -6.72 1.74 19.84
N GLY A 112 -6.49 1.57 18.53
CA GLY A 112 -7.46 1.92 17.48
C GLY A 112 -7.48 3.39 17.06
N ASN A 113 -6.62 4.23 17.65
CA ASN A 113 -6.40 5.61 17.19
C ASN A 113 -5.04 5.72 16.49
N MET A 114 -4.94 6.59 15.48
CA MET A 114 -3.67 6.90 14.84
C MET A 114 -2.69 7.41 15.88
N ALA A 115 -1.56 6.74 16.02
CA ALA A 115 -0.52 7.14 16.96
C ALA A 115 0.62 7.84 16.22
N VAL A 116 1.08 7.24 15.12
CA VAL A 116 2.26 7.73 14.39
C VAL A 116 2.07 7.53 12.89
N LYS A 117 2.48 8.53 12.13
CA LYS A 117 2.57 8.48 10.67
C LYS A 117 4.02 8.64 10.24
N THR A 118 4.50 7.75 9.38
CA THR A 118 5.81 7.83 8.74
C THR A 118 5.62 8.02 7.23
N LEU A 119 6.23 9.05 6.68
CA LEU A 119 6.20 9.39 5.25
C LEU A 119 7.56 9.12 4.62
N TYR A 120 7.54 8.60 3.41
CA TYR A 120 8.72 8.21 2.65
C TYR A 120 8.71 8.98 1.33
N THR A 121 9.77 9.72 1.07
CA THR A 121 9.96 10.46 -0.18
C THR A 121 11.03 9.76 -1.01
N TRP A 122 10.78 9.66 -2.31
CA TRP A 122 11.68 9.02 -3.26
C TRP A 122 12.21 10.03 -4.25
N ASP A 123 13.37 9.74 -4.84
CA ASP A 123 13.90 10.50 -5.95
C ASP A 123 13.00 10.38 -7.20
N GLN A 124 13.29 11.18 -8.24
CA GLN A 124 12.49 11.15 -9.48
C GLN A 124 12.54 9.81 -10.20
N SER A 125 13.64 9.04 -10.07
CA SER A 125 13.70 7.69 -10.63
C SER A 125 12.89 6.67 -9.81
N GLY A 126 12.54 7.04 -8.57
CA GLY A 126 11.85 6.21 -7.60
C GLY A 126 12.68 5.01 -7.16
N LYS A 127 14.01 5.09 -7.22
CA LYS A 127 14.94 4.04 -6.79
C LYS A 127 15.46 4.29 -5.39
N ASP A 128 15.70 5.55 -5.05
CA ASP A 128 16.34 5.93 -3.80
C ASP A 128 15.35 6.67 -2.91
N ASN A 129 15.22 6.23 -1.66
CA ASN A 129 14.46 6.97 -0.66
C ASN A 129 15.30 8.14 -0.15
N THR A 130 14.87 9.36 -0.43
CA THR A 130 15.62 10.58 -0.13
C THR A 130 15.24 11.21 1.21
N MET A 131 14.06 10.89 1.76
CA MET A 131 13.62 11.47 3.03
C MET A 131 12.61 10.56 3.74
N ILE A 132 12.78 10.47 5.06
CA ILE A 132 11.80 9.85 5.96
C ILE A 132 11.41 10.86 7.03
N THR A 133 10.11 11.07 7.16
CA THR A 133 9.51 11.99 8.13
C THR A 133 8.58 11.21 9.03
N LYS A 134 8.80 11.25 10.35
CA LYS A 134 7.91 10.61 11.33
C LYS A 134 7.19 11.69 12.13
N ASN A 135 5.86 11.63 12.15
CA ASN A 135 5.00 12.58 12.82
C ASN A 135 4.11 11.88 13.86
N ASN A 136 3.72 12.62 14.90
CA ASN A 136 2.60 12.25 15.76
C ASN A 136 1.26 12.35 15.00
N PHE A 137 0.18 11.90 15.63
CA PHE A 137 -1.17 11.97 15.06
C PHE A 137 -1.63 13.41 14.75
N ASP A 138 -1.15 14.39 15.52
CA ASP A 138 -1.45 15.82 15.34
C ASP A 138 -0.57 16.46 14.24
N ASN A 139 0.18 15.64 13.51
CA ASN A 139 1.18 16.02 12.50
C ASN A 139 2.40 16.79 13.04
N SER A 140 2.59 16.89 14.35
CA SER A 140 3.84 17.40 14.91
C SER A 140 5.00 16.44 14.57
N LEU A 141 6.16 17.02 14.23
CA LEU A 141 7.34 16.25 13.85
C LEU A 141 7.92 15.53 15.07
N LEU A 142 8.16 14.22 14.94
CA LEU A 142 8.95 13.45 15.90
C LEU A 142 10.43 13.46 15.50
N TYR A 143 10.70 13.07 14.25
CA TYR A 143 12.03 13.17 13.66
C TYR A 143 11.93 13.18 12.14
N LYS A 144 12.97 13.71 11.50
CA LYS A 144 13.17 13.66 10.06
C LYS A 144 14.59 13.20 9.77
N PHE A 145 14.80 12.49 8.68
CA PHE A 145 16.13 12.41 8.08
C PHE A 145 16.07 12.50 6.57
N GLU A 146 17.09 13.12 6.01
CA GLU A 146 17.32 13.25 4.58
C GLU A 146 18.57 12.45 4.22
N THR A 147 18.53 11.70 3.13
CA THR A 147 19.68 10.96 2.61
C THR A 147 20.01 11.46 1.23
N LYS A 148 21.25 11.92 1.03
CA LYS A 148 21.75 12.26 -0.30
C LYS A 148 22.46 11.06 -0.91
N TYR A 149 22.28 10.90 -2.21
CA TYR A 149 22.87 9.79 -2.95
C TYR A 149 23.78 10.30 -4.06
N LYS A 150 24.82 9.51 -4.35
CA LYS A 150 25.64 9.64 -5.56
C LYS A 150 25.73 8.26 -6.19
N ASN A 151 25.24 8.11 -7.42
CA ASN A 151 25.18 6.83 -8.12
C ASN A 151 24.46 5.73 -7.31
N HIS A 152 23.29 6.05 -6.72
CA HIS A 152 22.51 5.14 -5.86
C HIS A 152 23.22 4.66 -4.59
N LEU A 153 24.35 5.28 -4.22
CA LEU A 153 25.03 5.04 -2.96
C LEU A 153 24.78 6.22 -2.01
N PRO A 154 24.37 5.99 -0.75
CA PRO A 154 24.19 7.07 0.22
C PRO A 154 25.55 7.71 0.53
N VAL A 155 25.61 9.03 0.45
CA VAL A 155 26.84 9.82 0.68
C VAL A 155 26.74 10.77 1.86
N GLU A 156 25.53 11.12 2.28
CA GLU A 156 25.28 11.99 3.43
C GLU A 156 23.92 11.65 4.02
N LYS A 157 23.82 11.63 5.36
CA LYS A 157 22.56 11.47 6.07
C LYS A 157 22.42 12.60 7.08
N ILE A 158 21.41 13.43 6.89
CA ILE A 158 21.14 14.58 7.75
C ILE A 158 19.96 14.22 8.65
N THR A 159 20.14 14.27 9.96
CA THR A 159 19.09 14.02 10.94
C THR A 159 18.58 15.33 11.52
N TYR A 160 17.27 15.41 11.74
CA TYR A 160 16.60 16.57 12.34
C TYR A 160 15.78 16.12 13.56
N ASP A 161 15.76 16.97 14.58
CA ASP A 161 14.89 16.80 15.75
C ASP A 161 13.42 17.20 15.48
N SER A 162 12.59 17.19 16.53
CA SER A 162 11.18 17.57 16.48
C SER A 162 10.94 19.05 16.17
N GLN A 163 11.96 19.91 16.32
CA GLN A 163 11.92 21.32 15.95
C GLN A 163 12.44 21.54 14.52
N ASN A 164 12.74 20.45 13.80
CA ASN A 164 13.32 20.45 12.46
C ASN A 164 14.70 21.15 12.43
N ILE A 165 15.47 21.03 13.51
CA ILE A 165 16.85 21.51 13.63
C ILE A 165 17.79 20.35 13.33
N VAL A 166 18.82 20.59 12.53
CA VAL A 166 19.83 19.57 12.20
C VAL A 166 20.60 19.17 13.46
N THR A 167 20.61 17.88 13.76
CA THR A 167 21.33 17.30 14.91
C THR A 167 22.56 16.51 14.51
N GLU A 168 22.61 15.97 13.28
CA GLU A 168 23.71 15.12 12.77
C GLU A 168 23.85 15.27 11.25
N ARG A 169 25.07 15.09 10.73
CA ARG A 169 25.41 15.04 9.30
C ARG A 169 26.45 13.96 9.00
#